data_AF-A0A8J7IV86-F1
#
_entry.id   AF-A0A8J7IV86-F1
#
_cell.length_a   1.000
_cell.length_b   1.000
_cell.length_c   1.000
_cell.angle_alpha   90.00
_cell.angle_beta   90.00
_cell.angle_gamma   90.00
#
_symmetry.space_group_name_H-M   'P 1'
#
loop_
_entity.id
_entity.type
_entity.pdbx_description
1 polymer ?
#
loop_
_entity_poly.entity_id
_entity_poly.type
_entity_poly.pdbx_seq_one_letter_code
_entity_poly.pdbx_strand_id
1 'polypeptide(L)'
;MARLLTIVFWTLIGLYLFALLILAVGTFGWFGQERDPLSAVFLVPLGLPWTMLLDFESEAARPWLAILAPILNIAIVGGLARLLARS
;
A
#
# COMPACT_ATOMS: atom_id res chain seq x y z
N MET A 1 4.49 23.94 -0.42
CA MET A 1 3.63 22.84 -0.92
C MET A 1 4.44 21.62 -1.35
N ALA A 2 5.43 21.74 -2.25
CA ALA A 2 6.23 20.62 -2.75
C ALA A 2 6.89 19.76 -1.64
N ARG A 3 7.49 20.39 -0.62
CA ARG A 3 8.11 19.66 0.52
C ARG A 3 7.12 18.76 1.28
N LEU A 4 5.88 19.21 1.48
CA LEU A 4 4.87 18.41 2.18
C LEU A 4 4.51 17.16 1.38
N LEU A 5 4.29 17.30 0.06
CA LEU A 5 4.00 16.16 -0.81
C LEU A 5 5.17 15.18 -0.88
N THR A 6 6.41 15.66 -0.87
CA THR A 6 7.60 14.79 -0.79
C THR A 6 7.64 14.01 0.53
N ILE A 7 7.34 14.65 1.66
CA ILE A 7 7.25 13.94 2.95
C ILE A 7 6.15 12.89 2.90
N VAL A 8 4.94 13.25 2.46
CA VAL A 8 3.81 12.31 2.34
C VAL A 8 4.16 11.13 1.42
N PHE A 9 4.82 11.39 0.29
CA PHE A 9 5.28 10.37 -0.64
C PHE A 9 6.21 9.35 0.03
N TRP A 10 7.23 9.83 0.73
CA TRP A 10 8.17 8.95 1.43
C TRP A 10 7.53 8.21 2.60
N THR A 11 6.62 8.85 3.33
CA THR A 11 5.84 8.21 4.40
C THR A 11 4.97 7.08 3.83
N LEU A 12 4.27 7.30 2.72
CA LEU A 12 3.46 6.26 2.07
C LEU A 12 4.32 5.08 1.60
N ILE A 13 5.50 5.34 1.02
CA ILE A 13 6.44 4.28 0.64
C ILE A 13 6.89 3.50 1.88
N GLY A 14 7.31 4.18 2.94
CA GLY A 14 7.77 3.53 4.17
C GLY A 14 6.69 2.64 4.79
N LEU A 15 5.46 3.16 4.91
CA LEU A 15 4.33 2.39 5.44
C LEU A 15 3.96 1.21 4.54
N TYR A 16 4.01 1.39 3.21
CA TYR A 16 3.72 0.31 2.27
C TYR A 16 4.75 -0.82 2.35
N LEU A 17 6.04 -0.49 2.36
CA LEU A 17 7.11 -1.49 2.53
C LEU A 17 7.01 -2.20 3.87
N PHE A 18 6.68 -1.48 4.95
CA PHE A 18 6.48 -2.08 6.26
C PHE A 18 5.28 -3.03 6.29
N ALA A 19 4.16 -2.65 5.66
CA ALA A 19 2.99 -3.52 5.54
C ALA A 19 3.29 -4.78 4.69
N LEU A 20 4.06 -4.66 3.61
CA LEU A 20 4.51 -5.82 2.83
C LEU A 20 5.43 -6.75 3.64
N LEU A 21 6.28 -6.18 4.49
CA LEU A 21 7.11 -6.97 5.40
C LEU A 21 6.24 -7.73 6.41
N ILE A 22 5.26 -7.06 7.03
CA ILE A 22 4.31 -7.71 7.96
C ILE A 22 3.54 -8.83 7.24
N LEU A 23 3.06 -8.58 6.02
CA LEU A 23 2.40 -9.60 5.20
C LEU A 23 3.32 -10.81 4.95
N ALA A 24 4.57 -10.57 4.56
CA ALA A 24 5.52 -11.64 4.29
C ALA A 24 5.83 -12.45 5.57
N VAL A 25 6.07 -11.77 6.68
CA VAL A 25 6.31 -12.42 7.98
C VAL A 25 5.11 -13.25 8.41
N GLY A 26 3.90 -12.69 8.36
CA GLY A 26 2.65 -13.38 8.72
C GLY A 26 2.31 -14.53 7.78
N THR A 27 2.59 -14.40 6.48
CA THR A 27 2.29 -15.44 5.48
C THR A 27 3.27 -16.61 5.56
N PHE A 28 4.57 -16.31 5.64
CA PHE A 28 5.62 -17.34 5.60
C PHE A 28 6.01 -17.86 6.98
N GLY A 29 5.59 -17.20 8.07
CA GLY A 29 6.00 -17.53 9.43
C GLY A 29 7.48 -17.24 9.67
N TRP A 30 8.01 -16.17 9.08
CA TRP A 30 9.39 -15.78 9.31
C TRP A 30 9.64 -15.49 10.80
N PHE A 31 10.87 -15.71 11.25
CA PHE A 31 11.29 -15.50 12.64
C PHE A 31 10.58 -16.40 13.68
N GLY A 32 9.98 -17.52 13.26
CA GLY A 32 9.25 -18.42 14.15
C GLY A 32 7.87 -17.90 14.57
N GLN A 33 7.37 -16.88 13.88
CA GLN A 33 6.02 -16.35 14.08
C GLN A 33 4.96 -17.34 13.58
N GLU A 34 3.87 -17.49 14.31
CA GLU A 34 2.69 -18.22 13.85
C GLU A 34 2.11 -17.56 12.60
N ARG A 35 1.70 -18.37 11.61
CA ARG A 35 1.16 -17.85 10.36
C ARG A 35 -0.15 -17.09 10.64
N ASP A 36 -0.18 -15.83 10.22
CA ASP A 36 -1.30 -14.93 10.42
C ASP A 36 -1.84 -14.44 9.05
N PRO A 37 -2.97 -15.01 8.59
CA PRO A 37 -3.64 -14.57 7.35
C PRO A 37 -4.14 -13.11 7.41
N LEU A 38 -4.35 -12.54 8.60
CA LEU A 38 -4.86 -11.18 8.76
C LEU A 38 -3.76 -10.11 8.62
N SER A 39 -2.49 -10.52 8.50
CA SER A 39 -1.37 -9.61 8.20
C SER A 39 -1.59 -8.77 6.93
N ALA A 40 -2.41 -9.23 5.98
CA ALA A 40 -2.79 -8.48 4.78
C ALA A 40 -3.67 -7.24 5.07
N VAL A 41 -4.34 -7.17 6.22
CA VAL A 41 -5.27 -6.08 6.58
C VAL A 41 -4.57 -4.73 6.61
N PHE A 42 -3.27 -4.67 6.92
CA PHE A 42 -2.51 -3.42 6.94
C PHE A 42 -2.36 -2.76 5.57
N LEU A 43 -2.54 -3.49 4.48
CA LEU A 43 -2.53 -2.94 3.12
C LEU A 43 -3.86 -2.27 2.75
N VAL A 44 -4.96 -2.68 3.38
CA VAL A 44 -6.31 -2.18 3.09
C VAL A 44 -6.44 -0.66 3.29
N PRO A 45 -6.10 -0.09 4.47
CA PRO A 45 -6.23 1.35 4.69
C PRO A 45 -5.24 2.15 3.83
N LEU A 46 -4.06 1.60 3.53
CA LEU A 46 -3.07 2.24 2.67
C LEU A 46 -3.51 2.31 1.20
N GLY A 47 -4.35 1.37 0.78
CA GLY A 47 -4.91 1.30 -0.57
C GLY A 47 -6.26 2.02 -0.73
N LEU A 48 -6.81 2.64 0.31
CA LEU A 48 -8.05 3.40 0.18
C LEU A 48 -7.87 4.62 -0.75
N PRO A 49 -8.93 5.02 -1.49
CA PRO A 49 -10.24 4.38 -1.58
C PRO A 49 -10.28 3.19 -2.55
N TRP A 50 -9.19 2.90 -3.26
CA TRP A 50 -9.15 1.92 -4.35
C TRP A 50 -9.48 0.51 -3.88
N THR A 51 -9.11 0.15 -2.65
CA THR A 51 -9.48 -1.14 -2.02
C THR A 51 -10.98 -1.33 -1.89
N MET A 52 -11.78 -0.26 -1.75
CA MET A 52 -13.25 -0.34 -1.71
C MET A 52 -13.86 -0.67 -3.07
N LEU A 53 -13.15 -0.40 -4.17
CA LEU A 53 -13.63 -0.71 -5.52
C LEU A 53 -13.43 -2.20 -5.87
N LEU A 54 -12.71 -2.95 -5.04
CA LEU A 54 -12.40 -4.36 -5.28
C LEU A 54 -13.56 -5.30 -4.94
N ASP A 55 -14.60 -4.82 -4.26
CA ASP A 55 -15.79 -5.60 -3.92
C ASP A 55 -16.56 -6.10 -5.16
N PHE A 56 -16.30 -5.52 -6.33
CA PHE A 56 -16.88 -5.92 -7.62
C PHE A 56 -16.04 -6.95 -8.39
N GLU A 57 -14.82 -7.25 -7.93
CA GLU A 57 -13.88 -8.13 -8.64
C GLU A 57 -14.01 -9.60 -8.23
N SER A 58 -13.41 -10.50 -9.02
CA SER A 58 -13.38 -11.93 -8.72
C SER A 58 -12.61 -12.25 -7.43
N GLU A 59 -13.05 -13.26 -6.67
CA GLU A 59 -12.41 -13.64 -5.39
C GLU A 59 -10.91 -13.98 -5.53
N ALA A 60 -10.49 -14.53 -6.67
CA ALA A 60 -9.10 -14.85 -6.94
C ALA A 60 -8.23 -13.61 -7.21
N ALA A 61 -8.79 -12.55 -7.80
CA ALA A 61 -8.06 -11.32 -8.14
C ALA A 61 -7.97 -10.34 -6.96
N ARG A 62 -8.97 -10.32 -6.08
CA ARG A 62 -9.08 -9.37 -4.95
C ARG A 62 -7.81 -9.24 -4.10
N PRO A 63 -7.14 -10.32 -3.65
CA PRO A 63 -5.97 -10.19 -2.78
C PRO A 63 -4.80 -9.52 -3.51
N TRP A 64 -4.57 -9.87 -4.77
CA TRP A 64 -3.52 -9.27 -5.58
C TRP A 64 -3.79 -7.79 -5.84
N LEU A 65 -5.03 -7.44 -6.17
CA LEU A 65 -5.41 -6.04 -6.38
C LEU A 65 -5.32 -5.22 -5.08
N ALA A 66 -5.66 -5.81 -3.93
CA ALA A 66 -5.52 -5.15 -2.62
C ALA A 66 -4.06 -4.87 -2.27
N ILE A 67 -3.14 -5.79 -2.61
CA ILE A 67 -1.69 -5.59 -2.43
C ILE A 67 -1.15 -4.47 -3.32
N LEU A 68 -1.70 -4.33 -4.53
CA LEU A 68 -1.28 -3.32 -5.52
C LEU A 68 -1.96 -1.96 -5.31
N ALA A 69 -3.11 -1.89 -4.63
CA ALA A 69 -3.88 -0.67 -4.45
C ALA A 69 -3.08 0.52 -3.84
N PRO A 70 -2.21 0.35 -2.82
CA PRO A 70 -1.39 1.44 -2.29
C PRO A 70 -0.46 2.10 -3.32
N ILE A 71 -0.09 1.38 -4.39
CA ILE A 71 0.78 1.91 -5.45
C ILE A 71 0.11 3.08 -6.16
N LEU A 72 -1.23 3.07 -6.31
CA LEU A 72 -1.97 4.19 -6.90
C LEU A 72 -1.80 5.47 -6.09
N ASN A 73 -1.89 5.39 -4.75
CA ASN A 73 -1.68 6.53 -3.87
C ASN A 73 -0.25 7.08 -3.98
N ILE A 74 0.74 6.19 -4.01
CA ILE A 74 2.16 6.56 -4.20
C ILE A 74 2.37 7.25 -5.56
N ALA A 75 1.78 6.70 -6.63
CA ALA A 75 1.88 7.25 -7.98
C ALA A 75 1.25 8.64 -8.10
N ILE A 76 0.06 8.85 -7.50
CA ILE A 76 -0.64 10.13 -7.51
C ILE A 76 0.18 11.19 -6.76
N VAL A 77 0.59 10.92 -5.52
CA VAL A 77 1.35 11.88 -4.71
C VAL A 77 2.70 12.19 -5.36
N GLY A 78 3.40 11.16 -5.87
CA GLY A 78 4.66 11.33 -6.60
C GLY A 78 4.51 12.15 -7.89
N GLY A 79 3.42 11.93 -8.64
CA GLY A 79 3.08 12.71 -9.82
C GLY A 79 2.82 14.18 -9.49
N LEU A 80 1.98 14.45 -8.49
CA LEU A 80 1.69 15.80 -8.03
C LEU A 80 2.93 16.53 -7.50
N ALA A 81 3.78 15.86 -6.72
CA ALA A 81 5.04 16.42 -6.23
C ALA A 81 5.97 16.84 -7.38
N ARG A 82 6.08 16.00 -8.42
CA ARG A 82 6.90 16.29 -9.61
C ARG A 82 6.33 17.43 -10.45
N LEU A 83 5.00 17.48 -10.64
CA LEU A 83 4.35 18.56 -11.39
C LEU A 83 4.52 19.92 -10.71
N LEU A 84 4.30 19.97 -9.39
CA LEU A 84 4.43 21.19 -8.59
C LEU A 84 5.89 21.65 -8.39
N ALA A 85 6.87 20.75 -8.50
CA ALA A 85 8.28 21.11 -8.47
C ALA A 85 8.78 21.66 -9.82
N ARG A 86 8.01 21.49 -10.90
CA ARG A 86 8.31 21.99 -12.26
C ARG A 86 7.65 23.33 -12.58
N SER A 87 6.72 23.79 -11.75
CA SER A 87 6.04 25.09 -11.86
C SER A 87 6.76 26.15 -11.04
#